data_AF-A0A1I3P172-F1
#
_entry.id   AF-A0A1I3P172-F1
#
_cell.length_a   1.000
_cell.length_b   1.000
_cell.length_c   1.000
_cell.angle_alpha   90.00
_cell.angle_beta   90.00
_cell.angle_gamma   90.00
#
_symmetry.space_group_name_H-M   'P 1'
#
loop_
_entity.id
_entity.type
_entity.pdbx_description
1 polymer ?
#
loop_
_entity_poly.entity_id
_entity_poly.type
_entity_poly.pdbx_seq_one_letter_code
_entity_poly.pdbx_strand_id
1 'polypeptide(L)'
;MVGKFGKLAIAIGMATLVVGVALSIRLAHQPPPVFPIPEAAPVSAGDATSPTEIEADRRRNLEFERDQETAPFARWPGVARREGDVLIIRAGDSDAASFTDTGYCDGFDQCGRWRFRGVWRLGGRDYPWLTFFHGEGEETAYIVDATGRLVRAQGEPLASPDGRWLVVAYDDPDTDGAVAVFEAGPRGLRLEAASDIAACQAGAWKSNRRLTMTCTDSDAMKGQRSLVAELVRDARGWRITPSAELDAKTRQPLAQPTRPLVDVEIPAVNDEGAPEDDSYEVEKGYRRL
;
A
#
# COMPACT_ATOMS: atom_id res chain seq x y z
N MET A 1 33.47 56.64 -14.20
CA MET A 1 33.35 57.27 -15.53
C MET A 1 32.61 56.28 -16.42
N VAL A 2 31.27 56.31 -16.46
CA VAL A 2 30.38 57.10 -17.35
C VAL A 2 30.40 56.63 -18.81
N GLY A 3 29.22 56.18 -19.26
CA GLY A 3 28.82 55.95 -20.67
C GLY A 3 27.87 54.76 -20.76
N LYS A 4 26.56 54.83 -20.47
CA LYS A 4 25.43 55.53 -21.14
C LYS A 4 25.31 55.25 -22.65
N PHE A 5 24.57 54.20 -22.98
CA PHE A 5 23.69 54.03 -24.15
C PHE A 5 22.61 53.04 -23.71
N GLY A 6 21.31 53.14 -23.99
CA GLY A 6 20.51 53.99 -24.85
C GLY A 6 19.18 53.24 -24.96
N LYS A 7 18.08 53.87 -24.57
CA LYS A 7 16.73 53.31 -24.56
C LYS A 7 16.28 52.99 -26.00
N LEU A 8 15.59 51.87 -26.20
CA LEU A 8 14.54 51.78 -27.20
C LEU A 8 13.38 50.95 -26.66
N ALA A 9 12.28 51.65 -26.38
CA ALA A 9 10.98 51.07 -26.14
C ALA A 9 10.29 50.90 -27.50
N ILE A 10 9.66 49.76 -27.73
CA ILE A 10 8.58 49.63 -28.72
C ILE A 10 7.40 48.99 -28.00
N ALA A 11 6.38 49.82 -27.81
CA ALA A 11 5.04 49.43 -27.42
C ALA A 11 4.21 49.27 -28.71
N ILE A 12 3.58 48.11 -28.87
CA ILE A 12 2.42 47.85 -29.74
C ILE A 12 1.62 46.84 -28.91
N GLY A 13 0.37 47.04 -28.51
CA GLY A 13 -0.73 47.74 -29.16
C GLY A 13 -1.87 46.73 -29.25
N MET A 14 -2.94 46.97 -28.49
CA MET A 14 -4.11 46.11 -28.30
C MET A 14 -4.77 45.62 -29.60
N ALA A 15 -5.41 44.45 -29.55
CA ALA A 15 -6.71 44.26 -30.19
C ALA A 15 -7.48 43.09 -29.57
N THR A 16 -8.52 43.44 -28.83
CA THR A 16 -9.62 42.61 -28.35
C THR A 16 -10.41 42.03 -29.52
N LEU A 17 -10.73 40.73 -29.50
CA LEU A 17 -11.84 40.19 -30.29
C LEU A 17 -12.67 39.25 -29.40
N VAL A 18 -13.68 39.84 -28.75
CA VAL A 18 -14.81 39.10 -28.17
C VAL A 18 -15.79 38.88 -29.31
N VAL A 19 -15.87 37.65 -29.82
CA VAL A 19 -16.98 37.23 -30.69
C VAL A 19 -17.95 36.43 -29.83
N GLY A 20 -19.02 37.09 -29.43
CA GLY A 20 -20.21 36.44 -28.92
C GLY A 20 -20.99 35.80 -30.08
N VAL A 21 -21.22 34.50 -30.00
CA VAL A 21 -22.29 33.82 -30.72
C VAL A 21 -23.10 33.06 -29.68
N ALA A 22 -24.12 33.73 -29.14
CA ALA A 22 -25.19 33.09 -28.39
C ALA A 22 -26.24 32.61 -29.40
N LEU A 23 -26.05 31.41 -29.95
CA LEU A 23 -27.09 30.74 -30.73
C LEU A 23 -28.01 29.98 -29.77
N SER A 24 -29.14 30.59 -29.44
CA SER A 24 -30.20 29.95 -28.67
C SER A 24 -30.93 28.92 -29.54
N ILE A 25 -30.49 27.67 -29.49
CA ILE A 25 -31.26 26.55 -30.04
C ILE A 25 -32.35 26.20 -29.02
N ARG A 26 -33.58 26.65 -29.28
CA ARG A 26 -34.79 26.06 -28.67
C ARG A 26 -35.01 24.70 -29.31
N LEU A 27 -34.34 23.67 -28.82
CA LEU A 27 -34.76 22.29 -29.02
C LEU A 27 -36.03 22.08 -28.20
N ALA A 28 -37.14 21.90 -28.91
CA ALA A 28 -38.36 21.38 -28.33
C ALA A 28 -38.03 20.06 -27.61
N HIS A 29 -38.15 20.05 -26.28
CA HIS A 29 -38.19 18.84 -25.48
C HIS A 29 -39.42 18.04 -25.88
N GLN A 30 -39.31 17.23 -26.93
CA GLN A 30 -40.15 16.05 -27.00
C GLN A 30 -39.62 15.08 -25.95
N PRO A 31 -40.46 14.63 -24.99
CA PRO A 31 -40.06 13.55 -24.10
C PRO A 31 -39.66 12.36 -24.99
N PRO A 32 -38.56 11.66 -24.68
CA PRO A 32 -38.17 10.48 -25.43
C PRO A 32 -39.35 9.50 -25.47
N PRO A 33 -39.56 8.77 -26.58
CA PRO A 33 -40.56 7.72 -26.63
C PRO A 33 -40.33 6.78 -25.45
N VAL A 34 -41.38 6.60 -24.64
CA VAL A 34 -41.39 5.61 -23.56
C VAL A 34 -41.36 4.25 -24.24
N PHE A 35 -40.16 3.67 -24.36
CA PHE A 35 -40.05 2.26 -24.68
C PHE A 35 -40.63 1.47 -23.52
N PRO A 36 -41.54 0.50 -23.76
CA PRO A 36 -41.99 -0.38 -22.69
C PRO A 36 -40.75 -1.03 -22.08
N ILE A 37 -40.53 -0.82 -20.78
CA ILE A 37 -39.52 -1.57 -20.02
C ILE A 37 -39.96 -3.03 -20.14
N PRO A 38 -39.16 -3.92 -20.76
CA PRO A 38 -39.50 -5.33 -20.77
C PRO A 38 -39.67 -5.77 -19.32
N GLU A 39 -40.82 -6.37 -19.02
CA GLU A 39 -41.13 -6.96 -17.73
C GLU A 39 -39.93 -7.84 -17.34
N ALA A 40 -39.23 -7.44 -16.28
CA ALA A 40 -38.02 -8.15 -15.86
C ALA A 40 -38.41 -9.61 -15.69
N ALA A 41 -37.77 -10.50 -16.45
CA ALA A 41 -37.91 -11.93 -16.26
C ALA A 41 -37.71 -12.20 -14.76
N PRO A 42 -38.56 -13.02 -14.12
CA PRO A 42 -38.40 -13.34 -12.71
C PRO A 42 -36.96 -13.77 -12.51
N VAL A 43 -36.22 -12.99 -11.74
CA VAL A 43 -34.87 -13.35 -11.32
C VAL A 43 -35.06 -14.70 -10.65
N SER A 44 -34.51 -15.76 -11.22
CA SER A 44 -34.49 -17.07 -10.57
C SER A 44 -34.01 -16.81 -9.15
N ALA A 45 -34.85 -17.15 -8.17
CA ALA A 45 -34.40 -17.22 -6.79
C ALA A 45 -33.22 -18.21 -6.83
N GLY A 46 -32.01 -17.67 -6.80
CA GLY A 46 -30.79 -18.47 -6.77
C GLY A 46 -30.92 -19.43 -5.60
N ASP A 47 -30.57 -20.69 -5.83
CA ASP A 47 -30.63 -21.74 -4.82
C ASP A 47 -29.97 -21.24 -3.54
N ALA A 48 -30.79 -20.98 -2.51
CA ALA A 48 -30.29 -20.52 -1.23
C ALA A 48 -29.36 -21.60 -0.68
N THR A 49 -28.07 -21.28 -0.57
CA THR A 49 -27.04 -22.21 -0.07
C THR A 49 -27.47 -22.72 1.30
N SER A 50 -27.47 -24.04 1.49
CA SER A 50 -27.93 -24.63 2.74
C SER A 50 -26.96 -24.29 3.89
N PRO A 51 -27.42 -24.22 5.16
CA PRO A 51 -26.54 -23.98 6.30
C PRO A 51 -25.36 -24.96 6.40
N THR A 52 -25.56 -26.20 5.97
CA THR A 52 -24.50 -27.23 5.93
C THR A 52 -23.44 -26.93 4.89
N GLU A 53 -23.83 -26.44 3.71
CA GLU A 53 -22.89 -26.02 2.66
C GLU A 53 -22.13 -24.76 3.07
N ILE A 54 -22.82 -23.81 3.71
CA ILE A 54 -22.22 -22.60 4.31
C ILE A 54 -21.12 -23.00 5.31
N GLU A 55 -21.41 -23.89 6.25
CA GLU A 55 -20.42 -24.33 7.25
C GLU A 55 -19.29 -25.15 6.61
N ALA A 56 -19.59 -26.00 5.63
CA ALA A 56 -18.56 -26.74 4.91
C ALA A 56 -17.60 -25.80 4.16
N ASP A 57 -18.14 -24.75 3.53
CA ASP A 57 -17.35 -23.74 2.85
C ASP A 57 -16.51 -22.92 3.83
N ARG A 58 -17.14 -22.49 4.93
CA ARG A 58 -16.47 -21.80 6.04
C ARG A 58 -15.21 -22.54 6.49
N ARG A 59 -15.33 -23.84 6.76
CA ARG A 59 -14.18 -24.67 7.18
C ARG A 59 -13.11 -24.79 6.10
N ARG A 60 -13.49 -25.01 4.84
CA ARG A 60 -12.52 -25.08 3.73
C ARG A 60 -11.73 -23.77 3.59
N ASN A 61 -12.42 -22.63 3.70
CA ASN A 61 -11.78 -21.32 3.61
C ASN A 61 -10.83 -21.06 4.77
N LEU A 62 -11.21 -21.51 5.97
CA LEU A 62 -10.38 -21.45 7.17
C LEU A 62 -9.18 -22.40 7.13
N GLU A 63 -9.25 -23.51 6.38
CA GLU A 63 -8.13 -24.46 6.23
C GLU A 63 -7.16 -24.05 5.12
N PHE A 64 -7.62 -23.28 4.14
CA PHE A 64 -6.83 -22.87 2.99
C PHE A 64 -5.55 -22.12 3.38
N GLU A 65 -4.41 -22.66 2.93
CA GLU A 65 -3.05 -22.13 3.15
C GLU A 65 -2.63 -21.96 4.62
N ARG A 66 -3.29 -22.64 5.56
CA ARG A 66 -2.87 -22.68 6.97
C ARG A 66 -1.50 -23.29 7.18
N ASP A 67 -1.10 -24.19 6.29
CA ASP A 67 0.21 -24.80 6.27
C ASP A 67 1.35 -23.77 6.17
N GLN A 68 1.11 -22.62 5.53
CA GLN A 68 2.06 -21.50 5.44
C GLN A 68 2.44 -20.92 6.82
N GLU A 69 1.59 -21.06 7.84
CA GLU A 69 1.88 -20.56 9.19
C GLU A 69 2.72 -21.56 10.03
N THR A 70 2.86 -22.81 9.58
CA THR A 70 3.54 -23.88 10.33
C THR A 70 4.99 -23.51 10.63
N ALA A 71 5.74 -23.08 9.61
CA ALA A 71 7.14 -22.72 9.77
C ALA A 71 7.33 -21.47 10.65
N PRO A 72 6.55 -20.38 10.47
CA PRO A 72 6.53 -19.25 11.40
C PRO A 72 6.23 -19.66 12.86
N PHE A 73 5.17 -20.42 13.13
CA PHE A 73 4.85 -20.83 14.50
C PHE A 73 5.93 -21.70 15.13
N ALA A 74 6.52 -22.62 14.37
CA ALA A 74 7.62 -23.46 14.85
C ALA A 74 8.87 -22.62 15.18
N ARG A 75 9.13 -21.56 14.41
CA ARG A 75 10.28 -20.67 14.62
C ARG A 75 10.07 -19.68 15.78
N TRP A 76 8.83 -19.28 16.05
CA TRP A 76 8.49 -18.31 17.11
C TRP A 76 7.31 -18.76 18.00
N PRO A 77 7.43 -19.90 18.70
CA PRO A 77 6.31 -20.50 19.44
C PRO A 77 5.85 -19.68 20.66
N GLY A 78 6.68 -18.75 21.15
CA GLY A 78 6.35 -17.87 22.26
C GLY A 78 5.66 -16.56 21.85
N VAL A 79 5.64 -16.23 20.55
CA VAL A 79 5.22 -14.92 20.05
C VAL A 79 3.80 -14.97 19.48
N ALA A 80 3.45 -16.05 18.80
CA ALA A 80 2.15 -16.20 18.17
C ALA A 80 1.63 -17.62 18.37
N ARG A 81 0.32 -17.76 18.51
CA ARG A 81 -0.36 -19.05 18.54
C ARG A 81 -1.74 -18.95 17.92
N ARG A 82 -2.29 -20.08 17.48
CA ARG A 82 -3.64 -20.16 16.94
C ARG A 82 -4.52 -21.05 17.82
N GLU A 83 -5.72 -20.57 18.14
CA GLU A 83 -6.76 -21.25 18.90
C GLU A 83 -8.03 -21.31 18.06
N GLY A 84 -8.18 -22.39 17.26
CA GLY A 84 -9.23 -22.47 16.25
C GLY A 84 -9.08 -21.38 15.20
N ASP A 85 -10.09 -20.51 15.09
CA ASP A 85 -10.14 -19.42 14.10
C ASP A 85 -9.49 -18.12 14.62
N VAL A 86 -8.91 -18.14 15.82
CA VAL A 86 -8.30 -16.96 16.45
C VAL A 86 -6.78 -17.06 16.45
N LEU A 87 -6.12 -16.10 15.82
CA LEU A 87 -4.69 -15.84 15.96
C LEU A 87 -4.44 -14.94 17.16
N ILE A 88 -3.56 -15.33 18.07
CA ILE A 88 -3.20 -14.54 19.25
C ILE A 88 -1.72 -14.20 19.18
N ILE A 89 -1.43 -12.91 19.35
CA ILE A 89 -0.08 -12.35 19.36
C ILE A 89 0.28 -11.93 20.78
N ARG A 90 1.45 -12.34 21.23
CA ARG A 90 2.02 -12.06 22.54
C ARG A 90 3.11 -11.01 22.43
N ALA A 91 3.12 -10.07 23.38
CA ALA A 91 4.22 -9.13 23.60
C ALA A 91 4.74 -9.30 25.03
N GLY A 92 5.98 -9.77 25.17
CA GLY A 92 6.52 -10.16 26.47
C GLY A 92 5.76 -11.36 27.04
N ASP A 93 5.20 -11.20 28.24
CA ASP A 93 4.52 -12.28 28.97
C ASP A 93 2.99 -12.25 28.83
N SER A 94 2.43 -11.27 28.11
CA SER A 94 0.99 -11.05 27.97
C SER A 94 0.54 -11.08 26.52
N ASP A 95 -0.64 -11.62 26.28
CA ASP A 95 -1.31 -11.49 24.99
C ASP A 95 -1.61 -10.00 24.73
N ALA A 96 -1.25 -9.52 23.55
CA ALA A 96 -1.31 -8.10 23.19
C ALA A 96 -2.40 -7.81 22.14
N ALA A 97 -2.63 -8.77 21.24
CA ALA A 97 -3.66 -8.67 20.22
C ALA A 97 -4.21 -10.05 19.86
N SER A 98 -5.47 -10.07 19.44
CA SER A 98 -6.11 -11.24 18.83
C SER A 98 -6.74 -10.87 17.51
N PHE A 99 -6.78 -11.81 16.58
CA PHE A 99 -7.33 -11.65 15.23
C PHE A 99 -8.21 -12.84 14.91
N THR A 100 -9.49 -12.61 14.68
CA THR A 100 -10.46 -13.66 14.39
C THR A 100 -10.69 -13.74 12.89
N ASP A 101 -10.50 -14.92 12.31
CA ASP A 101 -10.77 -15.15 10.91
C ASP A 101 -12.28 -15.18 10.66
N THR A 102 -12.72 -14.60 9.54
CA THR A 102 -14.11 -14.66 9.09
C THR A 102 -14.20 -15.65 7.93
N GLY A 103 -14.86 -16.79 8.18
CA GLY A 103 -14.78 -17.95 7.28
C GLY A 103 -15.79 -17.99 6.13
N TYR A 104 -16.91 -17.26 6.22
CA TYR A 104 -17.96 -17.32 5.19
C TYR A 104 -17.84 -16.16 4.19
N CYS A 105 -17.65 -16.50 2.91
CA CYS A 105 -17.58 -15.54 1.81
C CYS A 105 -18.96 -15.48 1.11
N ASP A 106 -19.90 -14.66 1.61
CA ASP A 106 -21.09 -14.27 0.82
C ASP A 106 -20.82 -12.94 0.13
N GLY A 107 -20.15 -13.02 -1.02
CA GLY A 107 -19.67 -11.85 -1.76
C GLY A 107 -18.28 -11.37 -1.36
N PHE A 108 -17.92 -10.21 -1.90
CA PHE A 108 -16.54 -9.73 -2.06
C PHE A 108 -15.82 -9.39 -0.74
N ASP A 109 -16.54 -8.90 0.29
CA ASP A 109 -15.92 -8.26 1.48
C ASP A 109 -16.06 -9.01 2.81
N GLN A 110 -16.65 -10.20 2.81
CA GLN A 110 -17.16 -10.82 4.06
C GLN A 110 -16.23 -11.85 4.70
N CYS A 111 -15.27 -12.39 3.93
CA CYS A 111 -14.28 -13.31 4.45
C CYS A 111 -12.89 -12.68 4.54
N GLY A 112 -12.19 -13.06 5.60
CA GLY A 112 -10.97 -12.41 6.04
C GLY A 112 -10.11 -13.41 6.80
N ARG A 113 -8.83 -13.46 6.48
CA ARG A 113 -7.88 -14.40 7.09
C ARG A 113 -6.63 -13.69 7.52
N TRP A 114 -6.36 -13.76 8.81
CA TRP A 114 -5.15 -13.30 9.44
C TRP A 114 -4.13 -14.42 9.49
N ARG A 115 -2.90 -14.14 9.05
CA ARG A 115 -1.81 -15.10 8.99
C ARG A 115 -0.59 -14.54 9.70
N PHE A 116 -0.01 -15.33 10.58
CA PHE A 116 1.28 -15.01 11.17
C PHE A 116 2.40 -15.36 10.18
N ARG A 117 3.18 -14.35 9.77
CA ARG A 117 4.26 -14.52 8.78
C ARG A 117 5.64 -14.55 9.41
N GLY A 118 5.80 -13.96 10.59
CA GLY A 118 7.01 -14.08 11.38
C GLY A 118 7.25 -12.89 12.29
N VAL A 119 8.50 -12.66 12.65
CA VAL A 119 8.90 -11.61 13.58
C VAL A 119 10.10 -10.86 13.04
N TRP A 120 10.00 -9.53 13.06
CA TRP A 120 11.14 -8.64 12.87
C TRP A 120 11.74 -8.25 14.21
N ARG A 121 13.04 -8.42 14.37
CA ARG A 121 13.74 -7.96 15.58
C ARG A 121 14.36 -6.59 15.31
N LEU A 122 13.75 -5.55 15.88
CA LEU A 122 14.13 -4.16 15.64
C LEU A 122 14.38 -3.44 16.96
N GLY A 123 15.48 -2.68 17.08
CA GLY A 123 15.82 -1.94 18.31
C GLY A 123 15.88 -2.84 19.57
N GLY A 124 16.17 -4.13 19.41
CA GLY A 124 16.16 -5.12 20.50
C GLY A 124 14.78 -5.66 20.91
N ARG A 125 13.72 -5.34 20.16
CA ARG A 125 12.34 -5.78 20.40
C ARG A 125 11.82 -6.62 19.25
N ASP A 126 10.87 -7.48 19.55
CA ASP A 126 10.21 -8.34 18.58
C ASP A 126 8.94 -7.64 18.09
N TYR A 127 8.79 -7.56 16.77
CA TYR A 127 7.65 -6.99 16.06
C TYR A 127 7.03 -8.09 15.19
N PRO A 128 5.98 -8.76 15.69
CA PRO A 128 5.22 -9.73 14.92
C PRO A 128 4.67 -9.06 13.66
N TRP A 129 4.78 -9.71 12.51
CA TRP A 129 4.12 -9.23 11.30
C TRP A 129 3.20 -10.29 10.74
N LEU A 130 2.09 -9.80 10.24
CA LEU A 130 0.92 -10.55 9.83
C LEU A 130 0.58 -10.15 8.41
N THR A 131 -0.18 -11.01 7.75
CA THR A 131 -0.95 -10.61 6.60
C THR A 131 -2.43 -10.83 6.85
N PHE A 132 -3.25 -9.95 6.30
CA PHE A 132 -4.69 -10.08 6.23
C PHE A 132 -5.06 -10.24 4.76
N PHE A 133 -5.59 -11.41 4.44
CA PHE A 133 -6.19 -11.67 3.15
C PHE A 133 -7.67 -11.40 3.23
N HIS A 134 -8.22 -10.66 2.28
CA HIS A 134 -9.67 -10.55 2.09
C HIS A 134 -10.10 -11.16 0.74
N GLY A 135 -11.39 -11.48 0.61
CA GLY A 135 -11.95 -12.32 -0.45
C GLY A 135 -11.62 -11.93 -1.90
N GLU A 136 -11.19 -10.69 -2.16
CA GLU A 136 -10.84 -10.19 -3.50
C GLU A 136 -9.41 -10.53 -3.95
N GLY A 137 -8.62 -11.16 -3.09
CA GLY A 137 -7.24 -11.52 -3.42
C GLY A 137 -6.22 -10.48 -2.97
N GLU A 138 -6.64 -9.35 -2.40
CA GLU A 138 -5.69 -8.42 -1.81
C GLU A 138 -5.20 -8.93 -0.46
N GLU A 139 -3.90 -8.76 -0.25
CA GLU A 139 -3.22 -9.13 0.99
C GLU A 139 -2.60 -7.86 1.57
N THR A 140 -3.10 -7.44 2.73
CA THR A 140 -2.53 -6.30 3.47
C THR A 140 -1.59 -6.83 4.55
N ALA A 141 -0.38 -6.28 4.65
CA ALA A 141 0.52 -6.62 5.75
C ALA A 141 0.25 -5.71 6.97
N TYR A 142 0.46 -6.26 8.16
CA TYR A 142 0.37 -5.53 9.42
C TYR A 142 1.57 -5.87 10.29
N ILE A 143 2.05 -4.89 11.05
CA ILE A 143 3.04 -5.11 12.10
C ILE A 143 2.36 -4.82 13.44
N VAL A 144 2.53 -5.72 14.40
CA VAL A 144 1.99 -5.55 15.75
C VAL A 144 3.10 -4.99 16.63
N ASP A 145 2.83 -3.89 17.33
CA ASP A 145 3.77 -3.36 18.32
C ASP A 145 3.61 -4.02 19.70
N ALA A 146 4.51 -3.69 20.64
CA ALA A 146 4.52 -4.27 21.98
C ALA A 146 3.25 -3.99 22.80
N THR A 147 2.43 -3.05 22.36
CA THR A 147 1.18 -2.67 23.02
C THR A 147 -0.05 -3.27 22.33
N GLY A 148 0.16 -4.10 21.30
CA GLY A 148 -0.90 -4.72 20.50
C GLY A 148 -1.39 -3.85 19.34
N ARG A 149 -0.87 -2.63 19.18
CA ARG A 149 -1.29 -1.69 18.14
C ARG A 149 -0.80 -2.15 16.77
N LEU A 150 -1.59 -1.87 15.74
CA LEU A 150 -1.27 -2.22 14.36
C LEU A 150 -0.58 -1.08 13.64
N VAL A 151 0.42 -1.42 12.86
CA VAL A 151 1.01 -0.56 11.84
C VAL A 151 0.70 -1.20 10.51
N ARG A 152 -0.19 -0.57 9.72
CA ARG A 152 -0.52 -1.04 8.37
C ARG A 152 0.71 -0.94 7.47
N ALA A 153 0.96 -2.00 6.72
CA ALA A 153 2.04 -2.12 5.76
C ALA A 153 1.46 -2.52 4.40
N GLN A 154 1.55 -1.62 3.43
CA GLN A 154 1.26 -1.95 2.03
C GLN A 154 2.49 -2.62 1.45
N GLY A 155 2.55 -3.96 1.48
CA GLY A 155 3.69 -4.76 1.01
C GLY A 155 4.49 -5.44 2.12
N GLU A 156 5.43 -6.31 1.71
CA GLU A 156 6.25 -7.09 2.65
C GLU A 156 7.23 -6.16 3.41
N PRO A 157 7.17 -6.12 4.76
CA PRO A 157 8.09 -5.32 5.56
C PRO A 157 9.50 -5.91 5.52
N LEU A 158 10.53 -5.06 5.39
CA LEU A 158 11.93 -5.46 5.34
C LEU A 158 12.78 -4.72 6.37
N ALA A 159 13.35 -5.47 7.31
CA ALA A 159 14.21 -4.93 8.35
C ALA A 159 15.64 -4.67 7.85
N SER A 160 16.21 -3.53 8.23
CA SER A 160 17.63 -3.23 8.03
C SER A 160 18.54 -4.17 8.84
N PRO A 161 19.79 -4.40 8.41
CA PRO A 161 20.70 -5.34 9.08
C PRO A 161 21.04 -5.03 10.54
N ASP A 162 21.03 -3.75 10.95
CA ASP A 162 21.21 -3.36 12.36
C ASP A 162 19.91 -3.35 13.16
N GLY A 163 18.78 -3.69 12.52
CA GLY A 163 17.46 -3.69 13.12
C GLY A 163 16.97 -2.30 13.53
N ARG A 164 17.55 -1.21 13.02
CA ARG A 164 17.08 0.14 13.36
C ARG A 164 15.89 0.57 12.51
N TRP A 165 15.91 0.22 11.24
CA TRP A 165 14.93 0.61 10.25
C TRP A 165 14.08 -0.56 9.79
N LEU A 166 12.82 -0.28 9.53
CA LEU A 166 11.90 -1.14 8.81
C LEU A 166 11.40 -0.36 7.60
N VAL A 167 11.49 -0.95 6.42
CA VAL A 167 10.97 -0.35 5.18
C VAL A 167 9.82 -1.20 4.70
N VAL A 168 8.72 -0.55 4.38
CA VAL A 168 7.59 -1.14 3.65
C VAL A 168 7.54 -0.43 2.31
N ALA A 169 7.52 -1.20 1.22
CA ALA A 169 7.46 -0.66 -0.12
C ALA A 169 6.60 -1.55 -1.00
N TYR A 170 5.65 -0.96 -1.69
CA TYR A 170 4.74 -1.63 -2.61
C TYR A 170 4.55 -0.84 -3.89
N ASP A 171 4.40 -1.59 -4.97
CA ASP A 171 4.14 -1.09 -6.32
C ASP A 171 2.75 -1.55 -6.71
N ASP A 172 1.83 -0.60 -6.81
CA ASP A 172 0.45 -0.80 -7.23
C ASP A 172 0.17 0.04 -8.48
N PRO A 173 -0.29 -0.57 -9.58
CA PRO A 173 -0.72 0.18 -10.75
C PRO A 173 -1.98 1.04 -10.49
N ASP A 174 -2.82 0.67 -9.52
CA ASP A 174 -4.11 1.31 -9.25
C ASP A 174 -4.03 2.38 -8.14
N THR A 175 -3.05 2.28 -7.23
CA THR A 175 -2.90 3.21 -6.09
C THR A 175 -1.59 4.00 -6.10
N ASP A 176 -0.86 4.04 -7.22
CA ASP A 176 0.44 4.70 -7.41
C ASP A 176 1.58 4.18 -6.49
N GLY A 177 1.30 3.15 -5.69
CA GLY A 177 2.21 2.52 -4.75
C GLY A 177 2.70 3.42 -3.61
N ALA A 178 3.45 2.85 -2.67
CA ALA A 178 3.89 3.59 -1.49
C ALA A 178 5.23 3.09 -0.96
N VAL A 179 5.97 4.01 -0.31
CA VAL A 179 7.15 3.69 0.49
C VAL A 179 7.00 4.33 1.86
N ALA A 180 7.08 3.51 2.91
CA ALA A 180 7.09 3.95 4.30
C ALA A 180 8.35 3.45 5.00
N VAL A 181 8.98 4.34 5.76
CA VAL A 181 10.18 4.04 6.55
C VAL A 181 9.89 4.29 8.01
N PHE A 182 10.08 3.25 8.82
CA PHE A 182 9.90 3.30 10.26
C PHE A 182 11.23 3.21 10.97
N GLU A 183 11.39 4.00 12.03
CA GLU A 183 12.49 3.88 12.98
C GLU A 183 12.03 3.11 14.22
N ALA A 184 12.83 2.13 14.64
CA ALA A 184 12.66 1.50 15.93
C ALA A 184 13.16 2.43 17.05
N GLY A 185 12.22 2.93 17.84
CA GLY A 185 12.49 3.81 18.97
C GLY A 185 12.15 3.18 20.32
N PRO A 186 12.43 3.89 21.44
CA PRO A 186 12.14 3.40 22.78
C PRO A 186 10.63 3.21 23.06
N ARG A 187 9.76 3.80 22.25
CA ARG A 187 8.29 3.70 22.39
C ARG A 187 7.63 2.79 21.36
N GLY A 188 8.39 2.14 20.47
CA GLY A 188 7.83 1.36 19.38
C GLY A 188 8.37 1.80 18.02
N LEU A 189 7.69 1.37 16.95
CA LEU A 189 7.95 1.88 15.61
C LEU A 189 7.38 3.29 15.48
N ARG A 190 8.20 4.20 14.95
CA ARG A 190 7.79 5.55 14.59
C ARG A 190 7.92 5.70 13.09
N LEU A 191 6.86 6.19 12.44
CA LEU A 191 6.95 6.58 11.04
C LEU A 191 7.93 7.75 10.89
N GLU A 192 9.03 7.53 10.18
CA GLU A 192 10.10 8.52 9.98
C GLU A 192 9.89 9.26 8.66
N ALA A 193 9.53 8.54 7.60
CA ALA A 193 9.33 9.11 6.28
C ALA A 193 8.32 8.26 5.49
N ALA A 194 7.51 8.89 4.65
CA ALA A 194 6.53 8.21 3.82
C ALA A 194 6.33 8.92 2.49
N SER A 195 5.99 8.18 1.45
CA SER A 195 5.50 8.70 0.17
C SER A 195 4.42 7.76 -0.37
N ASP A 196 3.31 8.34 -0.79
CA ASP A 196 2.11 7.71 -1.36
C ASP A 196 2.06 7.75 -2.89
N ILE A 197 3.17 8.16 -3.53
CA ILE A 197 3.33 8.25 -4.98
C ILE A 197 4.55 7.48 -5.47
N ALA A 198 5.16 6.69 -4.57
CA ALA A 198 6.41 6.00 -4.82
C ALA A 198 6.14 4.52 -5.06
N ALA A 199 5.74 4.18 -6.29
CA ALA A 199 5.57 2.81 -6.76
C ALA A 199 6.92 2.07 -6.78
N CYS A 200 7.26 1.39 -5.68
CA CYS A 200 8.51 0.66 -5.55
C CYS A 200 8.35 -0.64 -4.76
N GLN A 201 9.09 -1.66 -5.16
CA GLN A 201 9.25 -2.91 -4.42
C GLN A 201 10.61 -2.94 -3.72
N ALA A 202 10.62 -3.31 -2.44
CA ALA A 202 11.84 -3.50 -1.67
C ALA A 202 12.63 -4.73 -2.19
N GLY A 203 13.95 -4.57 -2.32
CA GLY A 203 14.88 -5.65 -2.65
C GLY A 203 15.73 -6.05 -1.45
N ALA A 204 17.06 -6.03 -1.59
CA ALA A 204 18.00 -6.38 -0.53
C ALA A 204 18.71 -5.15 0.05
N TRP A 205 18.99 -5.19 1.36
CA TRP A 205 19.83 -4.20 2.01
C TRP A 205 21.30 -4.36 1.59
N LYS A 206 21.90 -3.29 1.07
CA LYS A 206 23.36 -3.20 0.81
C LYS A 206 24.13 -2.71 2.04
N SER A 207 23.47 -1.95 2.90
CA SER A 207 23.99 -1.47 4.20
C SER A 207 22.82 -1.01 5.07
N ASN A 208 23.04 -0.63 6.32
CA ASN A 208 21.98 -0.16 7.23
C ASN A 208 21.19 1.07 6.73
N ARG A 209 21.68 1.76 5.69
CA ARG A 209 21.09 2.99 5.15
C ARG A 209 20.92 2.96 3.63
N ARG A 210 21.01 1.78 3.02
CA ARG A 210 20.91 1.60 1.57
C ARG A 210 20.21 0.30 1.25
N LEU A 211 19.00 0.41 0.71
CA LEU A 211 18.15 -0.70 0.28
C LEU A 211 18.00 -0.63 -1.24
N THR A 212 18.25 -1.72 -1.96
CA THR A 212 17.93 -1.78 -3.39
C THR A 212 16.43 -1.85 -3.58
N MET A 213 15.93 -1.26 -4.65
CA MET A 213 14.52 -1.28 -5.01
C MET A 213 14.34 -1.45 -6.52
N THR A 214 13.18 -1.96 -6.90
CA THR A 214 12.66 -1.83 -8.26
C THR A 214 11.49 -0.87 -8.20
N CYS A 215 11.48 0.16 -9.03
CA CYS A 215 10.42 1.18 -9.02
C CYS A 215 9.74 1.30 -10.37
N THR A 216 8.47 1.67 -10.38
CA THR A 216 7.71 2.04 -11.55
C THR A 216 7.57 3.56 -11.61
N ASP A 217 8.03 4.16 -12.71
CA ASP A 217 7.93 5.60 -12.98
C ASP A 217 6.87 5.84 -14.07
N SER A 218 5.71 6.31 -13.62
CA SER A 218 4.53 6.61 -14.43
C SER A 218 4.50 8.08 -14.86
N ASP A 219 4.45 8.32 -16.16
CA ASP A 219 4.23 9.65 -16.74
C ASP A 219 3.03 9.58 -17.69
N ALA A 220 2.02 10.44 -17.48
CA ALA A 220 0.78 10.41 -18.25
C ALA A 220 0.97 10.59 -19.77
N MET A 221 2.06 11.24 -20.19
CA MET A 221 2.36 11.51 -21.60
C MET A 221 3.37 10.52 -22.18
N LYS A 222 4.26 9.97 -21.35
CA LYS A 222 5.39 9.12 -21.78
C LYS A 222 5.24 7.65 -21.40
N GLY A 223 4.19 7.30 -20.67
CA GLY A 223 3.91 5.96 -20.19
C GLY A 223 4.74 5.58 -18.96
N GLN A 224 4.69 4.29 -18.64
CA GLN A 224 5.38 3.69 -17.50
C GLN A 224 6.75 3.15 -17.90
N ARG A 225 7.70 3.17 -16.97
CA ARG A 225 8.98 2.44 -17.07
C ARG A 225 9.36 1.83 -15.74
N SER A 226 10.07 0.72 -15.77
CA SER A 226 10.66 0.11 -14.57
C SER A 226 12.10 0.58 -14.39
N LEU A 227 12.50 0.85 -13.16
CA LEU A 227 13.80 1.37 -12.76
C LEU A 227 14.42 0.48 -11.70
N VAL A 228 15.75 0.32 -11.73
CA VAL A 228 16.53 -0.12 -10.57
C VAL A 228 16.91 1.11 -9.78
N ALA A 229 16.56 1.15 -8.50
CA ALA A 229 16.83 2.27 -7.62
C ALA A 229 17.40 1.82 -6.28
N GLU A 230 17.79 2.78 -5.45
CA GLU A 230 18.16 2.56 -4.08
C GLU A 230 17.46 3.56 -3.16
N LEU A 231 16.85 3.09 -2.09
CA LEU A 231 16.45 3.92 -0.97
C LEU A 231 17.66 4.18 -0.08
N VAL A 232 18.05 5.44 0.04
CA VAL A 232 19.25 5.91 0.73
C VAL A 232 18.87 6.89 1.84
N ARG A 233 19.47 6.71 3.03
CA ARG A 233 19.42 7.71 4.12
C ARG A 233 20.71 8.52 4.16
N ASP A 234 20.62 9.81 3.82
CA ASP A 234 21.74 10.76 3.90
C ASP A 234 21.46 11.91 4.88
N ALA A 235 22.23 12.99 4.81
CA ALA A 235 22.07 14.16 5.68
C ALA A 235 20.75 14.94 5.43
N ARG A 236 20.18 14.84 4.23
CA ARG A 236 18.93 15.54 3.85
C ARG A 236 17.69 14.75 4.20
N GLY A 237 17.76 13.43 4.25
CA GLY A 237 16.58 12.62 4.48
C GLY A 237 16.68 11.22 3.91
N TRP A 238 15.51 10.61 3.75
CA TRP A 238 15.33 9.42 2.93
C TRP A 238 15.06 9.84 1.49
N ARG A 239 15.67 9.14 0.55
CA ARG A 239 15.53 9.41 -0.88
C ARG A 239 15.66 8.12 -1.68
N ILE A 240 14.87 8.01 -2.74
CA ILE A 240 15.03 6.99 -3.76
C ILE A 240 15.91 7.56 -4.88
N THR A 241 17.03 6.92 -5.14
CA THR A 241 17.98 7.30 -6.19
C THR A 241 17.98 6.22 -7.28
N PRO A 242 17.38 6.49 -8.45
CA PRO A 242 17.42 5.57 -9.58
C PRO A 242 18.83 5.46 -10.16
N SER A 243 19.20 4.25 -10.55
CA SER A 243 20.53 3.91 -11.09
C SER A 243 20.49 3.43 -12.53
N ALA A 244 19.40 2.79 -12.96
CA ALA A 244 19.20 2.34 -14.33
C ALA A 244 17.72 2.20 -14.65
N GLU A 245 17.38 2.35 -15.93
CA GLU A 245 16.09 1.93 -16.48
C GLU A 245 16.18 0.48 -16.95
N LEU A 246 15.13 -0.30 -16.73
CA LEU A 246 15.05 -1.70 -17.13
C LEU A 246 14.34 -1.82 -18.47
N ASP A 247 14.91 -2.64 -19.36
CA ASP A 247 14.23 -3.08 -20.58
C ASP A 247 12.96 -3.87 -20.22
N ALA A 248 11.83 -3.48 -20.80
CA ALA A 248 10.52 -4.06 -20.46
C ALA A 248 10.44 -5.56 -20.74
N LYS A 249 11.18 -6.07 -21.74
CA LYS A 249 11.13 -7.47 -22.16
C LYS A 249 12.12 -8.34 -21.41
N THR A 250 13.36 -7.88 -21.27
CA THR A 250 14.48 -8.66 -20.74
C THR A 250 14.74 -8.41 -19.26
N ARG A 251 14.17 -7.34 -18.70
CA ARG A 251 14.42 -6.85 -17.34
C ARG A 251 15.91 -6.59 -17.05
N GLN A 252 16.71 -6.39 -18.10
CA GLN A 252 18.10 -6.00 -17.99
C GLN A 252 18.24 -4.47 -17.98
N PRO A 253 19.24 -3.91 -17.28
CA PRO A 253 19.55 -2.49 -17.36
C PRO A 253 19.82 -2.05 -18.80
N LEU A 254 19.17 -0.96 -19.23
CA LEU A 254 19.47 -0.28 -20.48
C LEU A 254 20.84 0.42 -20.39
N ALA A 255 21.58 0.41 -21.49
CA ALA A 255 22.85 1.15 -21.57
C ALA A 255 22.66 2.67 -21.40
N GLN A 256 21.51 3.19 -21.84
CA GLN A 256 21.10 4.58 -21.65
C GLN A 256 19.60 4.62 -21.30
N PRO A 257 19.20 5.37 -20.25
CA PRO A 257 17.79 5.50 -19.90
C PRO A 257 17.04 6.34 -20.94
N THR A 258 15.77 6.06 -21.15
CA THR A 258 14.92 6.74 -22.16
C THR A 258 14.52 8.15 -21.71
N ARG A 259 14.56 8.43 -20.40
CA ARG A 259 14.35 9.75 -19.79
C ARG A 259 15.36 9.96 -18.66
N PRO A 260 15.63 11.22 -18.25
CA PRO A 260 16.48 11.48 -17.08
C PRO A 260 16.05 10.68 -15.86
N LEU A 261 17.04 10.17 -15.12
CA LEU A 261 16.83 9.55 -13.82
C LEU A 261 16.78 10.68 -12.79
N VAL A 262 15.66 10.80 -12.09
CA VAL A 262 15.41 11.87 -11.12
C VAL A 262 15.25 11.24 -9.75
N ASP A 263 15.97 11.78 -8.78
CA ASP A 263 15.84 11.41 -7.38
C ASP A 263 14.45 11.77 -6.84
N VAL A 264 13.87 10.89 -6.02
CA VAL A 264 12.60 11.13 -5.32
C VAL A 264 12.87 11.29 -3.83
N GLU A 265 12.62 12.47 -3.28
CA GLU A 265 12.73 12.69 -1.83
C GLU A 265 11.52 12.09 -1.12
N ILE A 266 11.76 11.35 -0.04
CA ILE A 266 10.69 10.79 0.79
C ILE A 266 10.51 11.73 1.98
N PRO A 267 9.40 12.49 2.05
CA PRO A 267 9.23 13.51 3.06
C PRO A 267 9.21 12.88 4.45
N ALA A 268 9.86 13.58 5.40
CA ALA A 268 9.79 13.20 6.80
C ALA A 268 8.36 13.39 7.32
N VAL A 269 7.88 12.44 8.11
CA VAL A 269 6.56 12.54 8.73
C VAL A 269 6.73 13.04 10.16
N ASN A 270 6.19 14.22 10.43
CA ASN A 270 6.07 14.74 11.79
C ASN A 270 4.79 14.20 12.40
N ASP A 271 4.80 12.93 12.76
CA ASP A 271 3.64 12.27 13.33
C ASP A 271 3.50 12.62 14.82
N GLU A 272 2.81 13.72 15.13
CA GLU A 272 2.40 14.09 16.49
C GLU A 272 1.06 13.46 16.89
N GLY A 273 0.79 12.23 16.47
CA GLY A 273 -0.23 11.39 17.10
C GLY A 273 -1.66 11.69 16.66
N ALA A 274 -1.90 11.70 15.34
CA ALA A 274 -3.26 11.46 14.87
C ALA A 274 -3.72 10.09 15.40
N PRO A 275 -4.93 9.98 15.98
CA PRO A 275 -5.45 8.68 16.40
C PRO A 275 -5.54 7.77 15.18
N GLU A 276 -4.92 6.59 15.26
CA GLU A 276 -5.08 5.54 14.26
C GLU A 276 -6.55 5.10 14.23
N ASP A 277 -7.15 5.11 13.05
CA ASP A 277 -8.50 4.61 12.82
C ASP A 277 -8.45 3.11 12.53
N ASP A 278 -8.46 2.30 13.60
CA ASP A 278 -8.46 0.84 13.52
C ASP A 278 -9.88 0.26 13.26
N SER A 279 -10.86 1.09 12.87
CA SER A 279 -12.27 0.66 12.79
C SER A 279 -12.48 -0.47 11.78
N TYR A 280 -11.75 -0.42 10.66
CA TYR A 280 -11.77 -1.46 9.64
C TYR A 280 -11.23 -2.78 10.21
N GLU A 281 -10.06 -2.77 10.83
CA GLU A 281 -9.43 -3.97 11.36
C GLU A 281 -10.27 -4.58 12.48
N VAL A 282 -10.88 -3.74 13.33
CA VAL A 282 -11.81 -4.18 14.39
C VAL A 282 -13.04 -4.87 13.78
N GLU A 283 -13.63 -4.32 12.71
CA GLU A 283 -14.70 -4.98 11.95
C GLU A 283 -14.23 -6.34 11.41
N LYS A 284 -12.98 -6.42 10.97
CA LYS A 284 -12.35 -7.65 10.45
C LYS A 284 -11.73 -8.56 11.54
N GLY A 285 -12.13 -8.38 12.80
CA GLY A 285 -11.84 -9.33 13.87
C GLY A 285 -10.56 -9.06 14.67
N TYR A 286 -9.87 -7.94 14.45
CA TYR A 286 -8.79 -7.50 15.32
C TYR A 286 -9.32 -6.98 16.66
N ARG A 287 -8.62 -7.33 17.74
CA ARG A 287 -8.85 -6.80 19.07
C ARG A 287 -7.53 -6.63 19.80
N ARG A 288 -7.31 -5.42 20.32
CA ARG A 288 -6.26 -5.13 21.30
C ARG A 288 -6.65 -5.65 22.69
N LEU A 289 -5.72 -6.33 23.37
CA LEU A 289 -5.95 -7.01 24.65
C LEU A 289 -5.34 -6.27 25.85
#